data_AF-A0A1G7VVR3-F1
#
_entry.id   AF-A0A1G7VVR3-F1
#
_cell.length_a   1.000
_cell.length_b   1.000
_cell.length_c   1.000
_cell.angle_alpha   90.00
_cell.angle_beta   90.00
_cell.angle_gamma   90.00
#
_symmetry.space_group_name_H-M   'P 1'
#
loop_
_entity.id
_entity.type
_entity.pdbx_description
1 polymer ?
#
loop_
_entity_poly.entity_id
_entity_poly.type
_entity_poly.pdbx_seq_one_letter_code
_entity_poly.pdbx_strand_id
1 'polypeptide(L)'
;MEKKRRTRQQLDVTLGPKDGLARSAKHKAVVAAAAKEHNANRSVARLIRNEMLAIRYQMESYISDQTITANELRSIKDFANDFLRILNLKKGDFAYYIEIDLANLNKYYKEDRKFNPELALKFGHFFHTPADLWLRVQFKNEMLKFEQETRLEKKYQKYDYEKVLQIA
;
A
#
# COMPACT_ATOMS: atom_id res chain seq x y z
N MET A 1 -39.57 -46.63 -4.51
CA MET A 1 -39.29 -45.40 -3.73
C MET A 1 -38.34 -44.53 -4.53
N GLU A 2 -38.85 -43.48 -5.16
CA GLU A 2 -38.08 -42.69 -6.13
C GLU A 2 -37.80 -41.29 -5.55
N LYS A 3 -36.53 -41.05 -5.18
CA LYS A 3 -36.10 -39.77 -4.59
C LYS A 3 -35.89 -38.74 -5.70
N LYS A 4 -36.88 -37.84 -5.90
CA LYS A 4 -36.74 -36.62 -6.70
C LYS A 4 -35.54 -35.79 -6.19
N ARG A 5 -34.45 -35.74 -6.96
CA ARG A 5 -33.37 -34.78 -6.76
C ARG A 5 -33.90 -33.37 -7.02
N ARG A 6 -33.96 -32.54 -5.98
CA ARG A 6 -34.24 -31.10 -6.10
C ARG A 6 -33.04 -30.45 -6.81
N THR A 7 -33.24 -30.01 -8.04
CA THR A 7 -32.30 -29.16 -8.77
C THR A 7 -32.09 -27.89 -7.95
N ARG A 8 -30.84 -27.61 -7.53
CA ARG A 8 -30.49 -26.31 -6.93
C ARG A 8 -30.74 -25.26 -8.00
N GLN A 9 -31.80 -24.46 -7.86
CA GLN A 9 -31.92 -23.22 -8.61
C GLN A 9 -30.68 -22.38 -8.29
N GLN A 10 -29.89 -22.07 -9.32
CA GLN A 10 -28.84 -21.06 -9.20
C GLN A 10 -29.53 -19.75 -8.82
N LEU A 11 -29.35 -19.33 -7.57
CA LEU A 11 -29.70 -17.98 -7.18
C LEU A 11 -28.77 -17.04 -7.95
N ASP A 12 -29.36 -16.18 -8.77
CA ASP A 12 -28.65 -15.11 -9.47
C ASP A 12 -28.11 -14.15 -8.42
N VAL A 13 -26.82 -14.28 -8.10
CA VAL A 13 -26.14 -13.50 -7.06
C VAL A 13 -25.71 -12.13 -7.61
N THR A 14 -26.60 -11.44 -8.33
CA THR A 14 -26.34 -10.05 -8.71
C THR A 14 -26.66 -9.13 -7.54
N LEU A 15 -25.62 -8.71 -6.82
CA LEU A 15 -25.69 -7.54 -5.93
C LEU A 15 -25.67 -6.26 -6.79
N GLY A 16 -26.79 -5.93 -7.42
CA GLY A 16 -26.95 -4.68 -8.17
C GLY A 16 -28.08 -4.70 -9.20
N PRO A 17 -28.59 -3.52 -9.63
CA PRO A 17 -29.58 -3.42 -10.70
C PRO A 17 -29.09 -4.02 -12.03
N LYS A 18 -29.95 -4.76 -12.74
CA LYS A 18 -29.62 -5.53 -13.97
C LYS A 18 -29.52 -4.68 -15.25
N ASP A 19 -29.71 -3.38 -15.14
CA ASP A 19 -29.86 -2.39 -16.20
C ASP A 19 -28.56 -1.62 -16.54
N GLY A 20 -27.40 -2.15 -16.14
CA GLY A 20 -26.11 -1.67 -16.66
C GLY A 20 -25.71 -0.25 -16.23
N LEU A 21 -26.30 0.30 -15.16
CA LEU A 21 -25.91 1.60 -14.57
C LEU A 21 -25.94 2.81 -15.55
N ALA A 22 -26.76 2.79 -16.60
CA ALA A 22 -26.97 3.97 -17.45
C ALA A 22 -27.80 5.04 -16.72
N ARG A 23 -27.22 5.64 -15.67
CA ARG A 23 -27.84 6.71 -14.88
C ARG A 23 -27.98 7.95 -15.76
N SER A 24 -29.21 8.46 -15.87
CA SER A 24 -29.46 9.73 -16.55
C SER A 24 -28.64 10.86 -15.94
N ALA A 25 -28.28 11.87 -16.74
CA ALA A 25 -27.51 13.03 -16.27
C ALA A 25 -28.16 13.71 -15.05
N LYS A 26 -29.50 13.77 -15.03
CA LYS A 26 -30.30 14.28 -13.90
C LYS A 26 -30.08 13.46 -12.62
N HIS A 27 -30.08 12.12 -12.72
CA HIS A 27 -29.86 11.26 -11.57
C HIS A 27 -28.42 11.37 -11.03
N LYS A 28 -27.41 11.46 -11.92
CA LYS A 28 -26.01 11.71 -11.51
C LYS A 28 -25.88 13.05 -10.77
N ALA A 29 -26.53 14.10 -11.25
CA ALA A 29 -26.53 15.41 -10.61
C ALA A 29 -27.18 15.41 -9.21
N VAL A 30 -28.31 14.70 -9.05
CA VAL A 30 -28.97 14.55 -7.75
C VAL A 30 -28.07 13.82 -6.74
N VAL A 31 -27.44 12.72 -7.16
CA VAL A 31 -26.50 11.97 -6.32
C VAL A 31 -25.28 12.82 -5.95
N ALA A 32 -24.73 13.58 -6.90
CA ALA A 32 -23.62 14.49 -6.65
C ALA A 32 -23.98 15.61 -5.67
N ALA A 33 -25.17 16.20 -5.80
CA ALA A 33 -25.67 17.23 -4.89
C ALA A 33 -25.85 16.70 -3.47
N ALA A 34 -26.51 15.54 -3.32
CA ALA A 34 -26.68 14.87 -2.03
C ALA A 34 -25.33 14.46 -1.40
N ALA A 35 -24.37 14.01 -2.21
CA ALA A 35 -23.02 13.70 -1.75
C ALA A 35 -22.28 14.94 -1.26
N LYS A 36 -22.44 16.09 -1.93
CA LYS A 36 -21.84 17.37 -1.54
C LYS A 36 -22.43 17.90 -0.23
N GLU A 37 -23.74 17.85 -0.07
CA GLU A 37 -24.43 18.23 1.17
C GLU A 37 -23.98 17.35 2.35
N HIS A 38 -23.95 16.04 2.16
CA HIS A 38 -23.47 15.11 3.18
C HIS A 38 -21.94 15.25 3.44
N ASN A 39 -21.16 15.75 2.48
CA ASN A 39 -19.75 16.07 2.67
C ASN A 39 -19.56 17.33 3.54
N ALA A 40 -20.38 18.37 3.33
CA ALA A 40 -20.33 19.59 4.13
C ALA A 40 -20.58 19.33 5.63
N ASN A 41 -21.36 18.31 5.96
CA ASN A 41 -21.68 17.92 7.34
C ASN A 41 -20.69 16.92 7.96
N ARG A 42 -19.53 16.63 7.34
CA ARG A 42 -18.53 15.72 7.95
C ARG A 42 -17.71 16.45 9.01
N SER A 43 -17.48 15.79 10.13
CA SER A 43 -16.48 16.25 11.10
C SER A 43 -15.07 16.18 10.48
N VAL A 44 -14.21 17.11 10.90
CA VAL A 44 -12.80 17.18 10.49
C VAL A 44 -12.08 15.86 10.76
N ALA A 45 -12.33 15.24 11.92
CA ALA A 45 -11.76 13.93 12.26
C ALA A 45 -12.17 12.82 11.27
N ARG A 46 -13.40 12.86 10.74
CA ARG A 46 -13.83 11.89 9.72
C ARG A 46 -13.14 12.14 8.38
N LEU A 47 -12.95 13.40 7.98
CA LEU A 47 -12.21 13.74 6.76
C LEU A 47 -10.77 13.25 6.85
N ILE A 48 -10.07 13.55 7.95
CA ILE A 48 -8.71 13.06 8.19
C ILE A 48 -8.68 11.54 8.11
N ARG A 49 -9.54 10.81 8.83
CA ARG A 49 -9.56 9.34 8.78
C ARG A 49 -9.74 8.78 7.37
N ASN A 50 -10.58 9.41 6.54
CA ASN A 50 -10.77 8.97 5.16
C ASN A 50 -9.51 9.19 4.32
N GLU A 51 -8.83 10.32 4.48
CA GLU A 51 -7.57 10.62 3.79
C GLU A 51 -6.45 9.65 4.22
N MET A 52 -6.33 9.35 5.53
CA MET A 52 -5.39 8.33 6.03
C MET A 52 -5.69 6.96 5.40
N LEU A 53 -6.97 6.59 5.32
CA LEU A 53 -7.39 5.33 4.70
C LEU A 53 -7.09 5.30 3.20
N ALA A 54 -7.20 6.43 2.50
CA ALA A 54 -6.85 6.54 1.09
C ALA A 54 -5.36 6.23 0.86
N ILE A 55 -4.45 6.77 1.68
CA ILE A 55 -3.02 6.44 1.57
C ILE A 55 -2.79 4.96 1.85
N ARG A 56 -3.44 4.38 2.85
CA ARG A 56 -3.34 2.94 3.12
C ARG A 56 -3.71 2.11 1.89
N TYR A 57 -4.83 2.44 1.21
CA TYR A 57 -5.20 1.75 -0.02
C TYR A 57 -4.19 1.97 -1.16
N GLN A 58 -3.58 3.15 -1.24
CA GLN A 58 -2.49 3.40 -2.19
C GLN A 58 -1.28 2.51 -1.89
N MET A 59 -0.92 2.28 -0.63
CA MET A 59 0.15 1.34 -0.25
C MET A 59 -0.21 -0.11 -0.62
N GLU A 60 -1.45 -0.54 -0.35
CA GLU A 60 -1.93 -1.89 -0.71
C GLU A 60 -1.92 -2.11 -2.22
N SER A 61 -2.37 -1.11 -3.00
CA SER A 61 -2.31 -1.10 -4.46
C SER A 61 -0.87 -1.13 -4.94
N TYR A 62 -0.01 -0.28 -4.37
CA TYR A 62 1.41 -0.23 -4.69
C TYR A 62 2.06 -1.58 -4.49
N ILE A 63 1.80 -2.29 -3.38
CA ILE A 63 2.38 -3.60 -3.14
C ILE A 63 1.88 -4.64 -4.16
N SER A 64 0.60 -4.60 -4.49
CA SER A 64 -0.03 -5.62 -5.35
C SER A 64 0.27 -5.43 -6.85
N ASP A 65 0.71 -4.24 -7.26
CA ASP A 65 0.90 -3.90 -8.68
C ASP A 65 2.22 -4.46 -9.26
N GLN A 66 2.12 -5.49 -10.08
CA GLN A 66 3.30 -6.13 -10.70
C GLN A 66 3.90 -5.34 -11.86
N THR A 67 3.29 -4.23 -12.27
CA THR A 67 3.75 -3.41 -13.42
C THR A 67 4.73 -2.32 -13.03
N ILE A 68 4.82 -2.01 -11.74
CA ILE A 68 5.70 -0.96 -11.20
C ILE A 68 7.16 -1.26 -11.54
N THR A 69 7.81 -0.29 -12.18
CA THR A 69 9.23 -0.35 -12.47
C THR A 69 10.05 0.38 -11.41
N ALA A 70 11.37 0.18 -11.42
CA ALA A 70 12.27 0.83 -10.48
C ALA A 70 12.23 2.38 -10.52
N ASN A 71 11.79 2.97 -11.64
CA ASN A 71 11.67 4.42 -11.80
C ASN A 71 10.40 4.98 -11.12
N GLU A 72 9.46 4.11 -10.77
CA GLU A 72 8.16 4.44 -10.18
C GLU A 72 8.10 4.03 -8.69
N LEU A 73 9.27 3.70 -8.11
CA LEU A 73 9.37 3.29 -6.73
C LEU A 73 8.88 4.40 -5.80
N ARG A 74 8.01 3.99 -4.88
CA ARG A 74 7.62 4.82 -3.74
C ARG A 74 8.29 4.26 -2.49
N SER A 75 9.10 5.08 -1.86
CA SER A 75 9.81 4.73 -0.63
C SER A 75 8.90 4.84 0.59
N ILE A 76 9.36 4.29 1.72
CA ILE A 76 8.71 4.48 3.04
C ILE A 76 8.57 5.96 3.37
N LYS A 77 9.59 6.77 3.03
CA LYS A 77 9.58 8.23 3.21
C LYS A 77 8.42 8.88 2.45
N ASP A 78 8.15 8.45 1.22
CA ASP A 78 7.11 9.07 0.39
C ASP A 78 5.73 8.84 0.98
N PHE A 79 5.42 7.62 1.40
CA PHE A 79 4.16 7.31 2.07
C PHE A 79 4.04 8.01 3.43
N ALA A 80 5.11 8.02 4.23
CA ALA A 80 5.10 8.73 5.51
C ALA A 80 4.83 10.23 5.33
N ASN A 81 5.45 10.88 4.34
CA ASN A 81 5.22 12.29 4.06
C ASN A 81 3.79 12.59 3.64
N ASP A 82 3.12 11.68 2.92
CA ASP A 82 1.70 11.85 2.59
C ASP A 82 0.82 11.87 3.85
N PHE A 83 1.08 10.96 4.79
CA PHE A 83 0.37 10.96 6.07
C PHE A 83 0.64 12.23 6.87
N LEU A 84 1.91 12.63 6.96
CA LEU A 84 2.31 13.85 7.69
C LEU A 84 1.66 15.11 7.10
N ARG A 85 1.51 15.17 5.78
CA ARG A 85 0.82 16.26 5.08
C ARG A 85 -0.65 16.35 5.47
N ILE A 86 -1.36 15.22 5.58
CA ILE A 86 -2.77 15.20 6.03
C ILE A 86 -2.89 15.68 7.49
N LEU A 87 -1.95 15.24 8.33
CA LEU A 87 -1.93 15.59 9.76
C LEU A 87 -1.39 17.00 10.03
N ASN A 88 -0.93 17.72 9.00
CA ASN A 88 -0.23 18.99 9.11
C ASN A 88 0.94 18.94 10.13
N LEU A 89 1.70 17.85 10.10
CA LEU A 89 2.70 17.52 11.09
C LEU A 89 4.11 17.56 10.48
N LYS A 90 5.06 18.20 11.15
CA LYS A 90 6.43 18.28 10.63
C LYS A 90 7.17 16.99 10.94
N LYS A 91 8.13 16.62 10.10
CA LYS A 91 8.98 15.43 10.31
C LYS A 91 9.66 15.38 11.68
N GLY A 92 10.07 16.54 12.23
CA GLY A 92 10.66 16.63 13.57
C GLY A 92 9.67 16.24 14.66
N ASP A 93 8.45 16.76 14.58
CA ASP A 93 7.36 16.43 15.50
C ASP A 93 7.02 14.95 15.41
N PHE A 94 7.00 14.39 14.21
CA PHE A 94 6.74 12.96 14.00
C PHE A 94 7.81 12.11 14.69
N ALA A 95 9.08 12.44 14.48
CA ALA A 95 10.21 11.75 15.10
C ALA A 95 10.08 11.75 16.63
N TYR A 96 9.69 12.90 17.21
CA TYR A 96 9.40 13.01 18.63
C TYR A 96 8.26 12.07 19.08
N TYR A 97 7.12 12.04 18.38
CA TYR A 97 5.97 11.20 18.74
C TYR A 97 6.24 9.69 18.65
N ILE A 98 7.12 9.25 17.76
CA ILE A 98 7.49 7.83 17.65
C ILE A 98 8.77 7.49 18.41
N GLU A 99 9.26 8.41 19.24
CA GLU A 99 10.43 8.24 20.10
C GLU A 99 11.67 7.81 19.31
N ILE A 100 11.97 8.54 18.24
CA ILE A 100 13.19 8.38 17.46
C ILE A 100 13.88 9.72 17.26
N ASP A 101 15.21 9.72 17.32
CA ASP A 101 15.99 10.88 16.92
C ASP A 101 15.78 11.20 15.42
N LEU A 102 15.70 12.50 15.10
CA LEU A 102 15.48 12.97 13.73
C LEU A 102 16.58 12.53 12.76
N ALA A 103 17.84 12.49 13.20
CA ALA A 103 18.95 12.03 12.38
C ALA A 103 18.85 10.52 12.12
N ASN A 104 18.40 9.73 13.11
CA ASN A 104 18.11 8.32 12.90
C ASN A 104 16.93 8.11 11.94
N LEU A 105 15.82 8.83 12.09
CA LEU A 105 14.69 8.78 11.14
C LEU A 105 15.14 9.10 9.71
N ASN A 106 16.00 10.11 9.55
CA ASN A 106 16.56 10.48 8.25
C ASN A 106 17.37 9.35 7.60
N LYS A 107 18.08 8.52 8.38
CA LYS A 107 18.82 7.37 7.83
C LYS A 107 17.86 6.32 7.27
N TYR A 108 16.71 6.08 7.91
CA TYR A 108 15.68 5.20 7.35
C TYR A 108 15.03 5.81 6.10
N TYR A 109 14.78 7.12 6.10
CA TYR A 109 14.18 7.82 4.96
C TYR A 109 15.10 7.92 3.73
N LYS A 110 16.40 7.86 3.93
CA LYS A 110 17.41 7.78 2.86
C LYS A 110 17.72 6.35 2.44
N GLU A 111 17.14 5.37 3.12
CA GLU A 111 17.43 3.93 2.95
C GLU A 111 18.88 3.54 3.32
N ASP A 112 19.61 4.41 4.05
CA ASP A 112 20.92 4.09 4.65
C ASP A 112 20.78 3.00 5.74
N ARG A 113 19.58 2.85 6.30
CA ARG A 113 19.20 1.77 7.23
C ARG A 113 17.95 1.07 6.72
N LYS A 114 17.98 -0.26 6.71
CA LYS A 114 16.79 -1.07 6.42
C LYS A 114 15.70 -0.80 7.46
N PHE A 115 14.49 -0.62 6.96
CA PHE A 115 13.31 -0.46 7.79
C PHE A 115 13.08 -1.75 8.60
N ASN A 116 12.92 -1.63 9.92
CA ASN A 116 12.86 -2.79 10.82
C ASN A 116 11.45 -2.99 11.42
N PRO A 117 11.17 -4.15 12.03
CA PRO A 117 9.85 -4.42 12.62
C PRO A 117 9.43 -3.45 13.73
N GLU A 118 10.37 -2.96 14.55
CA GLU A 118 10.07 -1.98 15.60
C GLU A 118 9.51 -0.67 15.01
N LEU A 119 10.16 -0.14 13.97
CA LEU A 119 9.68 1.04 13.25
C LEU A 119 8.36 0.78 12.54
N ALA A 120 8.17 -0.42 11.98
CA ALA A 120 6.91 -0.80 11.36
C ALA A 120 5.76 -0.80 12.36
N LEU A 121 5.99 -1.28 13.59
CA LEU A 121 5.02 -1.21 14.68
C LEU A 121 4.73 0.25 15.08
N LYS A 122 5.78 1.08 15.25
CA LYS A 122 5.63 2.51 15.56
C LYS A 122 4.81 3.25 14.50
N PHE A 123 5.14 3.05 13.22
CA PHE A 123 4.42 3.67 12.10
C PHE A 123 3.00 3.11 11.99
N GLY A 124 2.82 1.80 12.17
CA GLY A 124 1.53 1.14 12.14
C GLY A 124 0.57 1.71 13.19
N HIS A 125 1.05 1.84 14.42
CA HIS A 125 0.29 2.46 15.51
C HIS A 125 0.02 3.94 15.25
N PHE A 126 1.03 4.73 14.90
CA PHE A 126 0.86 6.19 14.73
C PHE A 126 -0.07 6.54 13.55
N PHE A 127 0.06 5.86 12.42
CA PHE A 127 -0.74 6.13 11.22
C PHE A 127 -2.03 5.31 11.11
N HIS A 128 -2.31 4.43 12.08
CA HIS A 128 -3.41 3.46 12.05
C HIS A 128 -3.41 2.59 10.78
N THR A 129 -2.24 2.01 10.50
CA THR A 129 -2.02 1.12 9.35
C THR A 129 -1.46 -0.21 9.83
N PRO A 130 -1.69 -1.32 9.11
CA PRO A 130 -1.05 -2.59 9.45
C PRO A 130 0.47 -2.47 9.39
N ALA A 131 1.18 -2.92 10.42
CA ALA A 131 2.64 -2.82 10.49
C ALA A 131 3.33 -3.60 9.36
N ASP A 132 2.78 -4.77 8.98
CA ASP A 132 3.28 -5.59 7.88
C ASP A 132 3.23 -4.85 6.53
N LEU A 133 2.30 -3.92 6.36
CA LEU A 133 2.17 -3.13 5.14
C LEU A 133 3.45 -2.32 4.87
N TRP A 134 4.02 -1.71 5.91
CA TRP A 134 5.28 -0.97 5.80
C TRP A 134 6.46 -1.87 5.42
N LEU A 135 6.56 -3.05 6.05
CA LEU A 135 7.60 -4.02 5.72
C LEU A 135 7.47 -4.55 4.29
N ARG A 136 6.24 -4.74 3.81
CA ARG A 136 5.96 -5.19 2.44
C ARG A 136 6.31 -4.13 1.39
N VAL A 137 6.12 -2.84 1.69
CA VAL A 137 6.62 -1.75 0.83
C VAL A 137 8.14 -1.81 0.72
N GLN A 138 8.85 -1.92 1.85
CA GLN A 138 10.31 -2.05 1.86
C GLN A 138 10.77 -3.25 1.04
N PHE A 139 10.16 -4.42 1.29
CA PHE A 139 10.50 -5.65 0.59
C PHE A 139 10.26 -5.55 -0.92
N LYS A 140 9.12 -4.97 -1.34
CA LYS A 140 8.84 -4.74 -2.76
C LYS A 140 9.93 -3.89 -3.43
N ASN A 141 10.35 -2.81 -2.77
CA ASN A 141 11.38 -1.93 -3.31
C ASN A 141 12.73 -2.66 -3.41
N GLU A 142 13.08 -3.46 -2.40
CA GLU A 142 14.29 -4.29 -2.42
C GLU A 142 14.26 -5.32 -3.55
N MET A 143 13.11 -5.98 -3.80
CA MET A 143 12.95 -6.93 -4.91
C MET A 143 13.09 -6.27 -6.27
N LEU A 144 12.45 -5.12 -6.48
CA LEU A 144 12.56 -4.39 -7.75
C LEU A 144 13.99 -3.92 -8.03
N LYS A 145 14.74 -3.52 -7.00
CA LYS A 145 16.18 -3.21 -7.14
C LYS A 145 17.01 -4.46 -7.41
N PHE A 146 16.73 -5.55 -6.71
CA PHE A 146 17.39 -6.83 -6.93
C PHE A 146 17.20 -7.33 -8.38
N GLU A 147 16.01 -7.23 -8.94
CA GLU A 147 15.71 -7.56 -10.34
C GLU A 147 16.50 -6.72 -11.36
N GLN A 148 16.92 -5.52 -10.99
CA GLN A 148 17.85 -4.73 -11.82
C GLN A 148 19.27 -5.26 -11.72
N GLU A 149 19.72 -5.65 -10.52
CA GLU A 149 21.06 -6.18 -10.29
C GLU A 149 21.26 -7.58 -10.90
N THR A 150 20.23 -8.43 -10.89
CA THR A 150 20.27 -9.75 -11.53
C THR A 150 20.43 -9.65 -13.04
N ARG A 151 20.12 -8.53 -13.69
CA ARG A 151 20.48 -8.32 -15.11
C ARG A 151 21.99 -8.34 -15.35
N LEU A 152 22.79 -8.20 -14.29
CA LEU A 152 24.25 -8.32 -14.30
C LEU A 152 24.74 -9.73 -13.89
N GLU A 153 23.85 -10.74 -13.87
CA GLU A 153 24.07 -12.11 -13.39
C GLU A 153 25.35 -12.77 -13.91
N LYS A 154 25.75 -12.46 -15.15
CA LYS A 154 26.98 -12.98 -15.75
C LYS A 154 28.22 -12.81 -14.88
N LYS A 155 28.31 -11.72 -14.09
CA LYS A 155 29.47 -11.48 -13.19
C LYS A 155 29.55 -12.46 -12.01
N TYR A 156 28.44 -13.13 -11.69
CA TYR A 156 28.32 -14.06 -10.56
C TYR A 156 28.53 -15.53 -10.95
N GLN A 157 28.56 -15.87 -12.25
CA GLN A 157 28.79 -17.25 -12.72
C GLN A 157 30.13 -17.85 -12.25
N LYS A 158 31.08 -17.03 -11.80
CA LYS A 158 32.36 -17.49 -11.23
C LYS A 158 32.23 -18.08 -9.82
N TYR A 159 31.11 -17.86 -9.14
CA TYR A 159 30.83 -18.38 -7.79
C TYR A 159 30.09 -19.72 -7.81
N ASP A 160 30.00 -20.36 -8.97
CA ASP A 160 29.40 -21.67 -9.14
C ASP A 160 30.27 -22.76 -8.47
N TYR A 161 29.69 -23.50 -7.53
CA TYR A 161 30.42 -24.54 -6.80
C TYR A 161 30.86 -25.68 -7.73
N GLU A 162 30.16 -25.94 -8.84
CA GLU A 162 30.52 -27.00 -9.78
C GLU A 162 31.88 -26.71 -10.44
N LYS A 163 32.20 -25.43 -10.66
CA LYS A 163 33.52 -25.02 -11.16
C LYS A 163 34.63 -25.27 -10.15
N VAL A 164 34.33 -25.20 -8.85
CA VAL A 164 35.29 -25.52 -7.79
C VAL A 164 35.55 -27.03 -7.75
N LEU A 165 34.50 -27.84 -7.89
CA LEU A 165 34.61 -29.30 -7.90
C LEU A 165 35.35 -29.85 -9.13
N GLN A 166 35.44 -29.09 -10.23
CA GLN A 166 36.21 -29.48 -11.43
C GLN A 166 37.71 -29.21 -11.32
N ILE A 167 38.14 -28.39 -10.34
CA ILE A 167 39.56 -28.04 -10.11
C ILE A 167 40.20 -28.95 -9.05
N ALA A 168 39.37 -29.62 -8.23
CA ALA A 168 39.78 -30.55 -7.18
C ALA A 168 39.96 -31.98 -7.72
#